data_AF-A0A074Y4K5-F1
#
_entry.id   AF-A0A074Y4K5-F1
#
_cell.length_a   1.000
_cell.length_b   1.000
_cell.length_c   1.000
_cell.angle_alpha   90.00
_cell.angle_beta   90.00
_cell.angle_gamma   90.00
#
_symmetry.space_group_name_H-M   'P 1'
#
loop_
_entity.id
_entity.type
_entity.pdbx_description
1 polymer ?
#
loop_
_entity_poly.entity_id
_entity_poly.type
_entity_poly.pdbx_seq_one_letter_code
_entity_poly.pdbx_strand_id
1 'polypeptide(L)'
;MEHFQLELNTWSKHPISAESPHLFDLDDDVMESLDNEYQQWFQRPWAYFGPKSPPLELWTSNAIKKTSLQLQKVALDVFTVPATLEEPERVFSSTRLMMRPRRLRLLQKVIAMSQCLRD
;
A
#
# COMPACT_ATOMS: atom_id res chain seq x y z
N MET A 1 -30.85 -16.37 10.22
CA MET A 1 -29.42 -16.51 9.85
C MET A 1 -29.32 -16.34 8.33
N GLU A 2 -29.88 -15.25 7.78
CA GLU A 2 -30.14 -15.10 6.34
C GLU A 2 -30.08 -13.63 5.91
N HIS A 3 -29.04 -12.91 6.32
CA HIS A 3 -28.85 -11.51 5.90
C HIS A 3 -27.45 -11.19 5.34
N PHE A 4 -26.58 -12.21 5.21
CA PHE A 4 -25.21 -12.04 4.72
C PHE A 4 -24.96 -12.57 3.30
N GLN A 5 -25.96 -13.18 2.66
CA GLN A 5 -25.80 -13.77 1.31
C GLN A 5 -26.22 -12.84 0.16
N LEU A 6 -26.75 -11.65 0.44
CA LEU A 6 -27.20 -10.73 -0.62
C LEU A 6 -26.12 -9.74 -1.10
N GLU A 7 -24.97 -9.62 -0.42
CA GLU A 7 -23.92 -8.66 -0.81
C GLU A 7 -22.84 -9.23 -1.74
N LEU A 8 -22.80 -10.55 -1.96
CA LEU A 8 -21.82 -11.16 -2.88
C LEU A 8 -22.27 -11.14 -4.36
N ASN A 9 -23.56 -10.90 -4.62
CA ASN A 9 -24.13 -10.99 -5.98
C ASN A 9 -24.14 -9.66 -6.75
N THR A 10 -23.62 -8.57 -6.16
CA THR A 10 -23.51 -7.26 -6.83
C THR A 10 -22.16 -7.05 -7.53
N TRP A 11 -21.15 -7.85 -7.17
CA TRP A 11 -19.78 -7.73 -7.73
C TRP A 11 -19.61 -8.44 -9.09
N SER A 12 -20.64 -9.11 -9.62
CA SER A 12 -20.56 -9.90 -10.86
C SER A 12 -21.26 -9.27 -12.08
N LYS A 13 -21.80 -8.04 -11.98
CA LYS A 13 -22.63 -7.44 -13.06
C LYS A 13 -21.98 -6.33 -13.86
N HIS A 14 -20.71 -6.03 -13.60
CA HIS A 14 -19.92 -5.26 -14.55
C HIS A 14 -18.97 -6.24 -15.23
N PRO A 15 -19.08 -6.47 -16.55
CA PRO A 15 -17.95 -7.04 -17.25
C PRO A 15 -16.78 -6.10 -16.92
N ILE A 16 -15.73 -6.64 -16.31
CA ILE A 16 -14.45 -5.94 -16.26
C ILE A 16 -14.10 -5.76 -17.73
N SER A 17 -14.41 -4.57 -18.26
CA SER A 17 -14.06 -4.20 -19.61
C SER A 17 -12.56 -4.44 -19.73
N ALA A 18 -12.12 -5.13 -20.78
CA ALA A 18 -10.72 -5.42 -21.03
C ALA A 18 -9.88 -4.16 -21.34
N GLU A 19 -10.48 -2.98 -21.17
CA GLU A 19 -9.74 -1.75 -20.96
C GLU A 19 -9.17 -1.82 -19.55
N SER A 20 -7.91 -2.27 -19.47
CA SER A 20 -7.10 -2.00 -18.28
C SER A 20 -7.31 -0.53 -17.95
N PRO A 21 -7.95 -0.18 -16.82
CA PRO A 21 -7.92 1.18 -16.37
C PRO A 21 -6.44 1.52 -16.34
N HIS A 22 -6.01 2.60 -16.99
CA HIS A 22 -4.69 3.17 -16.75
C HIS A 22 -4.67 3.50 -15.25
N LEU A 23 -4.33 2.51 -14.44
CA LEU A 23 -4.39 2.58 -12.96
C LEU A 23 -3.38 3.62 -12.47
N PHE A 24 -2.49 4.02 -13.37
CA PHE A 24 -1.59 5.14 -13.27
C PHE A 24 -1.68 5.89 -14.61
N ASP A 25 -2.40 7.03 -14.63
CA ASP A 25 -2.33 8.01 -15.73
C ASP A 25 -0.95 8.69 -15.69
N LEU A 26 0.10 7.91 -15.93
CA LEU A 26 1.45 8.44 -16.06
C LEU A 26 1.64 8.92 -17.49
N ASP A 27 2.22 10.10 -17.63
CA ASP A 27 2.64 10.60 -18.93
C ASP A 27 3.56 9.57 -19.61
N ASP A 28 3.41 9.39 -20.93
CA ASP A 28 4.21 8.40 -21.69
C ASP A 28 5.73 8.61 -21.49
N ASP A 29 6.16 9.86 -21.38
CA ASP A 29 7.55 10.23 -21.08
C ASP A 29 8.04 9.71 -19.71
N VAL A 30 7.15 9.67 -18.71
CA VAL A 30 7.46 9.17 -17.36
C VAL A 30 7.58 7.65 -17.38
N MET A 31 6.70 6.99 -18.13
CA MET A 31 6.70 5.55 -18.29
C MET A 31 7.94 5.06 -19.04
N GLU A 32 8.31 5.71 -20.16
CA GLU A 32 9.54 5.41 -20.90
C GLU A 32 10.80 5.63 -20.03
N SER A 33 10.82 6.72 -19.26
CA SER A 33 11.90 7.03 -18.32
C SER A 33 12.03 5.96 -17.23
N LEU A 34 10.90 5.52 -16.66
CA LEU A 34 10.85 4.47 -15.65
C LEU A 34 11.32 3.12 -16.21
N ASP A 35 10.90 2.75 -17.42
CA ASP A 35 11.35 1.54 -18.10
C ASP A 35 12.86 1.56 -18.31
N ASN A 36 13.42 2.68 -18.78
CA ASN A 36 14.86 2.83 -18.93
C ASN A 36 15.61 2.74 -17.58
N GLU A 37 15.13 3.41 -16.54
CA GLU A 37 15.69 3.30 -15.17
C GLU A 37 15.63 1.85 -14.65
N TYR A 38 14.53 1.14 -14.91
CA TYR A 38 14.35 -0.25 -14.54
C TYR A 38 15.34 -1.17 -15.26
N GLN A 39 15.51 -1.02 -16.58
CA GLN A 39 16.48 -1.80 -17.34
C GLN A 39 17.91 -1.59 -16.83
N GLN A 40 18.27 -0.34 -16.55
CA GLN A 40 19.58 0.00 -15.99
C GLN A 40 19.78 -0.63 -14.60
N TRP A 41 18.76 -0.60 -13.76
CA TRP A 41 18.79 -1.22 -12.44
C TRP A 41 18.90 -2.74 -12.52
N PHE A 42 18.16 -3.38 -13.42
CA PHE A 42 18.16 -4.84 -13.60
C PHE A 42 19.52 -5.38 -14.05
N GLN A 43 20.22 -4.64 -14.91
CA GLN A 43 21.55 -5.00 -15.40
C GLN A 43 22.67 -4.76 -14.37
N ARG A 44 22.37 -4.09 -13.25
CA ARG A 44 23.38 -3.74 -12.25
C ARG A 44 23.94 -4.99 -11.56
N PRO A 45 25.27 -5.12 -11.40
CA PRO A 45 25.86 -6.20 -10.62
C PRO A 45 25.44 -6.12 -9.15
N TRP A 46 24.79 -7.17 -8.65
CA TRP A 46 24.25 -7.25 -7.28
C TRP A 46 25.30 -7.53 -6.18
N ALA A 47 26.59 -7.43 -6.50
CA ALA A 47 27.69 -7.78 -5.59
C ALA A 47 27.74 -6.95 -4.29
N TYR A 48 27.06 -5.80 -4.24
CA TYR A 48 27.06 -4.88 -3.08
C TYR A 48 25.95 -5.12 -2.06
N PHE A 49 24.87 -5.83 -2.41
CA PHE A 49 23.73 -6.03 -1.50
C PHE A 49 23.73 -7.49 -1.02
N GLY A 50 24.19 -7.68 0.21
CA GLY A 50 24.16 -8.99 0.83
C GLY A 50 22.71 -9.50 0.95
N PRO A 51 22.49 -10.82 0.94
CA PRO A 51 21.15 -11.45 0.96
C PRO A 51 20.31 -11.18 2.22
N LYS A 52 20.76 -10.28 3.11
CA LYS A 52 20.15 -9.98 4.42
C LYS A 52 19.81 -8.50 4.61
N SER A 53 20.09 -7.60 3.67
CA SER A 53 19.69 -6.19 3.82
C SER A 53 18.18 -6.06 3.58
N PRO A 54 17.40 -5.46 4.49
CA PRO A 54 15.99 -5.20 4.27
C PRO A 54 15.80 -4.35 2.99
N PRO A 55 14.81 -4.65 2.13
CA PRO A 55 14.61 -3.95 0.87
C PRO A 55 14.49 -2.42 1.02
N LEU A 56 13.86 -1.94 2.09
CA LEU A 56 13.72 -0.51 2.38
C LEU A 56 15.07 0.18 2.59
N GLU A 57 16.07 -0.49 3.15
CA GLU A 57 17.41 0.10 3.34
C GLU A 57 18.14 0.30 2.00
N LEU A 58 17.96 -0.64 1.07
CA LEU A 58 18.43 -0.49 -0.31
C LEU A 58 17.78 0.71 -0.98
N TRP A 59 16.45 0.79 -0.96
CA TRP A 59 15.70 1.83 -1.66
C TRP A 59 15.78 3.20 -0.99
N THR A 60 16.17 3.29 0.28
CA THR A 60 16.45 4.59 0.95
C THR A 60 17.89 5.08 0.77
N SER A 61 18.77 4.25 0.18
CA SER A 61 20.17 4.60 -0.04
C SER A 61 20.35 5.80 -0.97
N ASN A 62 21.29 6.67 -0.61
CA ASN A 62 21.73 7.79 -1.45
C ASN A 62 22.29 7.34 -2.81
N ALA A 63 22.77 6.10 -2.93
CA ALA A 63 23.28 5.57 -4.18
C ALA A 63 22.13 5.35 -5.19
N ILE A 64 21.01 4.80 -4.74
CA ILE A 64 19.82 4.56 -5.58
C ILE A 64 19.12 5.87 -5.90
N LYS A 65 19.00 6.77 -4.92
CA LYS A 65 18.41 8.11 -5.11
C LYS A 65 19.05 8.92 -6.25
N LYS A 66 20.37 8.75 -6.46
CA LYS A 66 21.12 9.48 -7.49
C LYS A 66 21.00 8.86 -8.88
N THR A 67 20.74 7.55 -8.97
CA THR A 67 20.76 6.83 -10.25
C THR A 67 19.39 6.46 -10.78
N SER A 68 18.39 6.32 -9.91
CA SER A 68 17.08 5.76 -10.28
C SER A 68 15.97 6.41 -9.45
N LEU A 69 15.65 7.67 -9.74
CA LEU A 69 14.77 8.48 -8.91
C LEU A 69 13.30 8.07 -9.03
N GLN A 70 12.84 7.72 -10.24
CA GLN A 70 11.44 7.32 -10.44
C GLN A 70 11.22 5.90 -9.92
N LEU A 71 12.15 4.99 -10.23
CA LEU A 71 12.11 3.63 -9.74
C LEU A 71 12.15 3.56 -8.21
N GLN A 72 12.93 4.45 -7.57
CA GLN A 72 12.99 4.56 -6.11
C GLN A 72 11.62 4.91 -5.51
N LYS A 73 10.90 5.87 -6.08
CA LYS A 73 9.58 6.27 -5.56
C LYS A 73 8.60 5.11 -5.63
N VAL A 74 8.51 4.46 -6.79
CA VAL A 74 7.63 3.30 -7.00
C VAL A 74 7.99 2.16 -6.04
N ALA A 75 9.28 1.87 -5.88
CA ALA A 75 9.71 0.83 -4.95
C ALA A 75 9.33 1.16 -3.50
N LEU A 76 9.53 2.40 -3.05
CA LEU A 76 9.14 2.82 -1.71
C LEU A 76 7.62 2.75 -1.51
N ASP A 77 6.83 3.18 -2.49
CA ASP A 77 5.37 3.09 -2.43
C ASP A 77 4.92 1.63 -2.29
N VAL A 78 5.54 0.70 -3.03
CA VAL A 78 5.25 -0.73 -2.92
C VAL A 78 5.69 -1.31 -1.56
N PHE A 79 6.91 -1.02 -1.11
CA PHE A 79 7.45 -1.62 0.12
C PHE A 79 6.90 -1.02 1.42
N THR A 80 6.26 0.15 1.35
CA THR A 80 5.59 0.76 2.52
C THR A 80 4.19 0.20 2.76
N VAL A 81 3.59 -0.45 1.76
CA VAL A 81 2.32 -1.16 1.93
C VAL A 81 2.55 -2.41 2.79
N PRO A 82 1.92 -2.53 3.97
CA PRO A 82 2.06 -3.71 4.79
C PRO A 82 1.51 -4.95 4.06
N ALA A 83 2.23 -6.08 4.14
CA ALA A 83 1.79 -7.33 3.54
C ALA A 83 0.57 -7.96 4.25
N THR A 84 0.30 -7.54 5.50
CA THR A 84 -0.75 -8.09 6.36
C THR A 84 -1.67 -6.99 6.88
N LEU A 85 -2.96 -7.33 7.04
CA LEU A 85 -3.96 -6.46 7.66
C LEU A 85 -4.03 -6.59 9.20
N GLU A 86 -3.05 -7.24 9.84
CA GLU A 86 -3.06 -7.45 11.29
C GLU A 86 -3.10 -6.13 12.07
N GLU A 87 -2.36 -5.11 11.62
CA GLU A 87 -2.29 -3.83 12.34
C GLU A 87 -3.61 -3.05 12.30
N PRO A 88 -4.29 -2.86 11.14
CA PRO A 88 -5.63 -2.31 11.16
C PRO A 88 -6.62 -3.18 11.95
N GLU A 89 -6.51 -4.51 11.89
CA GLU A 89 -7.34 -5.41 12.71
C GLU A 89 -7.11 -5.25 14.23
N ARG A 90 -5.87 -5.01 14.67
CA ARG A 90 -5.51 -4.69 16.06
C ARG A 90 -6.20 -3.40 16.51
N VAL A 91 -6.17 -2.36 15.67
CA VAL A 91 -6.85 -1.08 15.93
C VAL A 91 -8.36 -1.28 16.05
N PHE A 92 -9.00 -2.01 15.13
CA PHE A 92 -10.43 -2.33 15.21
C PHE A 92 -10.80 -3.13 16.47
N SER A 93 -9.96 -4.09 16.83
CA SER A 93 -10.16 -4.91 18.03
C SER A 93 -10.11 -4.06 19.30
N SER A 94 -9.15 -3.12 19.39
CA SER A 94 -8.98 -2.26 20.56
C SER A 94 -10.06 -1.19 20.70
N THR A 95 -10.59 -0.70 19.57
CA THR A 95 -11.67 0.32 19.54
C THR A 95 -13.07 -0.26 19.69
N ARG A 96 -13.20 -1.59 19.73
CA ARG A 96 -14.48 -2.32 19.83
C ARG A 96 -15.40 -1.83 20.95
N LEU A 97 -14.84 -1.44 22.09
CA LEU A 97 -15.62 -0.94 23.24
C LEU A 97 -16.17 0.48 23.03
N MET A 98 -15.49 1.29 22.20
CA MET A 98 -15.87 2.67 21.87
C MET A 98 -16.97 2.71 20.79
N MET A 99 -17.05 1.68 19.95
CA MET A 99 -18.01 1.59 18.83
C MET A 99 -19.34 0.92 19.21
N ARG A 100 -19.34 -0.01 20.16
CA ARG A 100 -20.54 -0.76 20.54
C ARG A 100 -21.56 0.13 21.25
N PRO A 101 -22.88 -0.16 21.13
CA PRO A 101 -23.93 0.52 21.89
C PRO A 101 -23.86 0.14 23.37
N ARG A 102 -22.86 0.67 24.06
CA ARG A 102 -22.79 0.78 25.52
C ARG A 102 -23.01 2.27 25.86
N ARG A 103 -23.22 2.60 27.13
CA ARG A 103 -23.40 3.98 27.63
C ARG A 103 -22.23 4.94 27.32
N LEU A 104 -21.20 4.48 26.61
CA LEU A 104 -19.95 5.19 26.30
C LEU A 104 -19.61 5.13 24.79
N ARG A 105 -20.60 5.03 23.89
CA ARG A 105 -20.36 5.09 22.44
C ARG A 105 -19.76 6.46 22.09
N LEU A 106 -18.58 6.45 21.50
CA LEU A 106 -17.91 7.68 21.07
C LEU A 106 -18.23 7.98 19.60
N LEU A 107 -18.16 9.25 19.24
CA LEU A 107 -18.27 9.67 17.84
C LEU A 107 -17.06 9.14 17.06
N GLN A 108 -17.27 8.76 15.80
CA GLN A 108 -16.22 8.23 14.92
C GLN A 108 -14.98 9.12 14.89
N LYS A 109 -15.16 10.45 14.81
CA LYS A 109 -14.06 11.42 14.83
C LYS A 109 -13.25 11.34 16.13
N VAL A 110 -13.91 11.16 17.28
CA VAL A 110 -13.24 11.04 18.58
C VAL A 110 -12.47 9.72 18.68
N ILE A 111 -13.03 8.62 18.16
CA ILE A 111 -12.33 7.33 18.09
C ILE A 111 -11.10 7.44 17.20
N ALA A 112 -11.22 8.02 16.00
CA ALA A 112 -10.10 8.23 15.09
C ALA A 112 -8.99 9.07 15.76
N MET A 113 -9.34 10.22 16.35
CA MET A 113 -8.39 11.06 17.08
C MET A 113 -7.73 10.31 18.24
N SER A 114 -8.48 9.49 18.98
CA SER A 114 -7.92 8.72 20.09
C SER A 114 -6.91 7.66 19.65
N GLN A 115 -7.08 7.06 18.47
CA GLN A 115 -6.11 6.11 17.93
C GLN A 115 -4.90 6.83 17.34
N CYS A 116 -5.10 7.96 16.63
CA CYS A 116 -3.98 8.77 16.14
C CYS A 116 -3.07 9.34 17.25
N LEU A 117 -3.58 9.47 18.49
CA LEU A 117 -2.80 9.93 19.64
C LEU A 117 -2.12 8.79 20.41
N ARG A 118 -2.47 7.54 20.10
CA ARG A 118 -1.99 6.35 20.81
C ARG A 118 -0.72 5.78 20.18
N ASP A 119 -0.54 6.00 18.88
CA ASP A 119 0.62 5.61 18.08
C ASP A 119 1.75 6.66 18.20
#